data_AF-B3PKE4-F1
#
_entry.id   AF-B3PKE4-F1
#
_cell.length_a   1.000
_cell.length_b   1.000
_cell.length_c   1.000
_cell.angle_alpha   90.00
_cell.angle_beta   90.00
_cell.angle_gamma   90.00
#
_symmetry.space_group_name_H-M   'P 1'
#
loop_
_entity.id
_entity.type
_entity.pdbx_description
1 polymer ?
#
loop_
_entity_poly.entity_id
_entity_poly.type
_entity_poly.pdbx_seq_one_letter_code
_entity_poly.pdbx_strand_id
1 'polypeptide(L)'
;MKLLCALLGLLLLGLGIHYITLRADFSNLEQQLFQQQQSQQMALDQQRQDYEKQIRDLREFIAFGQASLNQTRAGGTTATAELSSSQRDTFSAIQADNIARTIDKKYQFLLGSLSLSSQDQHKLHELLREREQILGSNSVGYFSSPEDIDKAIRQQQEALADIDYRITQLLRPDEVKTYELLKDSSYEQYQMNDFYNQLGDVSSLTEDKRRTLLLNKLEQKQAFNKQLEITGTAINKAHGEEKQYLLTQAHQALHDYKDNYLRQAREQLTPEQFDRLREYEQQHFDEIWQSLKAGWGVE
;
A
#
# COMPACT_ATOMS: atom_id res chain seq x y z
N MET A 1 2.42 69.26 55.78
CA MET A 1 2.46 69.21 54.30
C MET A 1 3.62 68.39 53.74
N LYS A 2 4.90 68.69 54.05
CA LYS A 2 6.06 68.01 53.42
C LYS A 2 6.06 66.48 53.55
N LEU A 3 5.72 65.94 54.72
CA LEU A 3 5.62 64.49 54.96
C LEU A 3 4.51 63.81 54.14
N LEU A 4 3.38 64.51 53.96
CA LEU A 4 2.23 64.00 53.20
C LEU A 4 2.55 63.92 51.71
N CYS A 5 3.26 64.91 51.17
CA CYS A 5 3.74 64.88 49.78
C CYS A 5 4.78 63.78 49.55
N ALA A 6 5.69 63.53 50.52
CA ALA A 6 6.68 62.46 50.41
C ALA A 6 6.02 61.07 50.40
N LEU A 7 5.00 60.86 51.25
CA LEU A 7 4.24 59.61 51.32
C LEU A 7 3.43 59.36 50.04
N LEU A 8 2.83 60.41 49.48
CA LEU A 8 2.10 60.33 48.20
C LEU A 8 3.03 60.05 47.02
N GLY A 9 4.24 60.62 47.03
CA GLY A 9 5.28 60.34 46.03
C GLY A 9 5.73 58.88 46.04
N LEU A 10 5.93 58.29 47.22
CA LEU A 10 6.25 56.86 47.36
C LEU A 10 5.11 55.95 46.89
N LEU A 11 3.87 56.31 47.18
CA LEU A 11 2.69 55.56 46.74
C LEU A 11 2.54 55.57 45.21
N LEU A 12 2.76 56.72 44.57
CA LEU A 12 2.76 56.84 43.11
C LEU A 12 3.91 56.06 42.46
N LEU A 13 5.08 56.04 43.09
CA LEU A 13 6.23 55.26 42.62
C LEU A 13 5.95 53.75 42.71
N GLY A 14 5.33 53.29 43.81
CA GLY A 14 4.88 51.92 43.98
C GLY A 14 3.85 51.51 42.93
N LEU A 15 2.86 52.37 42.66
CA LEU A 15 1.87 52.16 41.59
C LEU A 15 2.51 52.12 40.19
N GLY A 16 3.51 52.97 39.94
CA GLY A 16 4.25 53.00 38.68
C GLY A 16 5.04 51.71 38.43
N ILE A 17 5.76 51.21 39.45
CA ILE A 17 6.47 49.93 39.36
C ILE A 17 5.48 48.77 39.12
N HIS A 18 4.37 48.75 39.86
CA HIS A 18 3.36 47.70 39.70
C HIS A 18 2.71 47.70 38.31
N TYR A 19 2.47 48.89 37.74
CA TYR A 19 1.96 49.01 36.38
C TYR A 19 2.96 48.50 35.33
N ILE A 20 4.26 48.77 35.50
CA ILE A 20 5.31 48.27 34.60
C ILE A 20 5.41 46.76 34.66
N THR A 21 5.37 46.15 35.86
CA THR A 21 5.39 44.69 36.01
C THR A 21 4.16 44.05 35.38
N LEU A 22 2.97 44.60 35.62
CA LEU A 22 1.73 44.08 35.06
C LEU A 22 1.74 44.14 33.51
N ARG A 23 2.31 45.21 32.95
CA ARG A 23 2.44 45.38 31.49
C ARG A 23 3.46 44.40 30.90
N ALA A 24 4.56 44.14 31.59
CA ALA A 24 5.55 43.14 31.17
C ALA A 24 4.96 41.72 31.19
N ASP A 25 4.22 41.38 32.26
CA ASP A 25 3.52 40.09 32.36
C ASP A 25 2.47 39.94 31.26
N PHE A 26 1.71 40.99 30.96
CA PHE A 26 0.75 40.99 29.86
C PHE A 26 1.41 40.73 28.51
N SER A 27 2.54 41.40 28.21
CA SER A 27 3.28 41.15 26.96
C SER A 27 3.85 39.74 26.86
N ASN A 28 4.33 39.16 27.97
CA ASN A 28 4.78 37.77 28.01
C ASN A 28 3.63 36.81 27.76
N LEU A 29 2.46 37.09 28.32
CA LEU A 29 1.27 36.24 28.15
C LEU A 29 0.75 36.28 26.71
N GLU A 30 0.74 37.45 26.06
CA GLU A 30 0.43 37.57 24.63
C GLU A 30 1.41 36.78 23.77
N GLN A 31 2.71 36.87 24.08
CA GLN A 31 3.73 36.14 23.33
C GLN A 31 3.60 34.62 23.51
N GLN A 32 3.28 34.15 24.72
CA GLN A 32 3.01 32.74 25.00
C GLN A 32 1.76 32.25 24.26
N LEU A 33 0.67 33.02 24.28
CA LEU A 33 -0.56 32.68 23.54
C LEU A 33 -0.30 32.61 22.03
N PHE A 34 0.47 33.55 21.49
CA PHE A 34 0.83 33.55 20.07
C PHE A 34 1.66 32.32 19.71
N GLN A 35 2.68 31.98 20.49
CA GLN A 35 3.48 30.77 20.29
C GLN A 35 2.64 29.49 20.41
N GLN A 36 1.75 29.44 21.40
CA GLN A 36 0.87 28.29 21.59
C GLN A 36 -0.11 28.12 20.41
N GLN A 37 -0.73 29.20 19.93
CA GLN A 37 -1.57 29.15 18.74
C GLN A 37 -0.79 28.71 17.51
N GLN A 38 0.42 29.25 17.31
CA GLN A 38 1.24 28.92 16.15
C GLN A 38 1.65 27.44 16.16
N SER A 39 2.06 26.91 17.31
CA SER A 39 2.41 25.49 17.46
C SER A 39 1.20 24.56 17.25
N GLN A 40 0.02 24.92 17.76
CA GLN A 40 -1.20 24.15 17.50
C GLN A 40 -1.57 24.14 16.02
N GLN A 41 -1.41 25.28 15.34
CA GLN A 41 -1.70 25.39 13.92
C GLN A 41 -0.72 24.56 13.07
N MET A 42 0.58 24.61 13.39
CA MET A 42 1.56 23.73 12.75
C MET A 42 1.24 22.25 12.97
N ALA A 43 0.82 21.86 14.18
CA ALA A 43 0.43 20.47 14.46
C ALA A 43 -0.80 20.03 13.66
N LEU A 44 -1.80 20.90 13.51
CA LEU A 44 -2.98 20.63 12.68
C LEU A 44 -2.65 20.55 11.20
N ASP A 45 -1.77 21.44 10.71
CA ASP A 45 -1.34 21.43 9.31
C ASP A 45 -0.52 20.17 9.00
N GLN A 46 0.37 19.75 9.91
CA GLN A 46 1.09 18.49 9.82
C GLN A 46 0.10 17.31 9.76
N GLN A 47 -0.87 17.28 10.68
CA GLN A 47 -1.87 16.21 10.73
C GLN A 47 -2.74 16.17 9.45
N ARG A 48 -3.08 17.33 8.89
CA ARG A 48 -3.78 17.42 7.60
C ARG A 48 -2.94 16.87 6.47
N GLN A 49 -1.66 17.23 6.40
CA GLN A 49 -0.75 16.70 5.38
C GLN A 49 -0.60 15.17 5.49
N ASP A 50 -0.52 14.65 6.72
CA ASP A 50 -0.46 13.21 6.97
C ASP A 50 -1.74 12.51 6.47
N TYR A 51 -2.92 13.06 6.78
CA TYR A 51 -4.18 12.51 6.28
C TYR A 51 -4.34 12.64 4.77
N GLU A 52 -3.91 13.75 4.16
CA GLU A 52 -3.94 13.93 2.71
C GLU A 52 -3.01 12.94 2.02
N LYS A 53 -1.84 12.67 2.61
CA LYS A 53 -0.92 11.62 2.16
C LYS A 53 -1.56 10.25 2.29
N GLN A 54 -2.14 9.91 3.44
CA GLN A 54 -2.84 8.64 3.63
C GLN A 54 -4.01 8.46 2.66
N ILE A 55 -4.81 9.51 2.41
CA ILE A 55 -5.91 9.46 1.44
C ILE A 55 -5.37 9.26 0.03
N ARG A 56 -4.25 9.90 -0.31
CA ARG A 56 -3.59 9.71 -1.61
C ARG A 56 -3.06 8.29 -1.75
N ASP A 57 -2.38 7.79 -0.74
CA ASP A 57 -1.83 6.43 -0.69
C ASP A 57 -2.95 5.38 -0.73
N LEU A 58 -4.07 5.61 -0.05
CA LEU A 58 -5.28 4.77 -0.09
C LEU A 58 -6.00 4.84 -1.44
N ARG A 59 -6.12 6.03 -2.04
CA ARG A 59 -6.68 6.16 -3.40
C ARG A 59 -5.78 5.50 -4.43
N GLU A 60 -4.47 5.60 -4.24
CA GLU A 60 -3.48 4.91 -5.05
C GLU A 60 -3.61 3.40 -4.87
N PHE A 61 -3.73 2.91 -3.63
CA PHE A 61 -4.01 1.50 -3.33
C PHE A 61 -5.32 1.01 -3.93
N ILE A 62 -6.40 1.78 -3.83
CA ILE A 62 -7.70 1.44 -4.43
C ILE A 62 -7.60 1.47 -5.96
N ALA A 63 -6.92 2.44 -6.57
CA ALA A 63 -6.67 2.43 -8.01
C ALA A 63 -5.78 1.25 -8.45
N PHE A 64 -4.88 0.81 -7.57
CA PHE A 64 -3.91 -0.27 -7.79
C PHE A 64 -4.46 -1.67 -7.54
N GLY A 65 -5.42 -1.81 -6.61
CA GLY A 65 -6.04 -3.06 -6.19
C GLY A 65 -7.50 -3.23 -6.62
N GLN A 66 -8.18 -2.16 -7.02
CA GLN A 66 -9.62 -2.15 -7.36
C GLN A 66 -9.90 -1.27 -8.57
N ALA A 67 -9.59 -1.77 -9.76
CA ALA A 67 -10.25 -1.31 -10.97
C ALA A 67 -11.76 -1.65 -11.00
N SER A 68 -12.34 -2.31 -9.97
CA SER A 68 -13.69 -2.91 -10.02
C SER A 68 -14.72 -2.52 -8.94
N LEU A 69 -14.38 -1.81 -7.85
CA LEU A 69 -15.33 -1.70 -6.72
C LEU A 69 -16.59 -0.86 -6.95
N ASN A 70 -16.73 -0.17 -8.09
CA ASN A 70 -17.87 0.72 -8.33
C ASN A 70 -18.95 0.19 -9.28
N GLN A 71 -18.83 -1.05 -9.79
CA GLN A 71 -19.85 -1.62 -10.69
C GLN A 71 -21.06 -2.26 -9.98
N THR A 72 -21.05 -2.39 -8.66
CA THR A 72 -22.14 -3.06 -7.92
C THR A 72 -23.35 -2.18 -7.63
N ARG A 73 -23.42 -0.93 -8.12
CA ARG A 73 -24.54 -0.01 -7.85
C ARG A 73 -25.50 0.25 -9.00
N ALA A 74 -25.35 -0.41 -10.15
CA ALA A 74 -26.22 -0.23 -11.32
C ALA A 74 -27.07 -1.46 -11.68
N GLY A 75 -27.22 -2.42 -10.77
CA GLY A 75 -27.95 -3.68 -11.00
C GLY A 75 -29.23 -3.79 -10.18
N GLY A 76 -30.08 -2.77 -10.15
CA GLY A 76 -31.34 -2.86 -9.40
C GLY A 76 -32.18 -1.60 -9.37
N THR A 77 -32.80 -1.23 -10.50
CA THR A 77 -34.21 -0.85 -10.59
C THR A 77 -34.52 -0.40 -12.02
N THR A 78 -35.57 -0.98 -12.58
CA THR A 78 -36.28 -0.48 -13.76
C THR A 78 -36.72 0.97 -13.54
N ALA A 79 -35.96 1.92 -14.07
CA ALA A 79 -36.43 3.24 -14.43
C ALA A 79 -35.56 3.74 -15.59
N THR A 80 -36.18 3.93 -16.75
CA THR A 80 -35.65 4.66 -17.90
C THR A 80 -35.08 6.01 -17.45
N ALA A 81 -33.76 6.07 -17.30
CA ALA A 81 -33.01 7.31 -17.25
C ALA A 81 -31.94 7.21 -18.34
N GLU A 82 -32.10 7.99 -19.40
CA GLU A 82 -31.09 8.22 -20.41
C GLU A 82 -29.87 8.86 -19.74
N LEU A 83 -28.94 8.02 -19.26
CA LEU A 83 -27.58 8.44 -18.93
C LEU A 83 -26.93 8.86 -20.26
N SER A 84 -26.80 10.17 -20.41
CA SER A 84 -26.15 10.85 -21.53
C SER A 84 -24.79 10.23 -21.82
N SER A 85 -24.51 9.98 -23.11
CA SER A 85 -23.29 9.32 -23.61
C SER A 85 -22.01 9.91 -23.00
N SER A 86 -21.99 11.21 -22.76
CA SER A 86 -20.87 11.95 -22.17
C SER A 86 -20.45 11.49 -20.77
N GLN A 87 -21.35 10.93 -19.96
CA GLN A 87 -20.99 10.38 -18.63
C GLN A 87 -20.39 8.97 -18.73
N ARG A 88 -20.80 8.18 -19.73
CA ARG A 88 -20.18 6.88 -20.03
C ARG A 88 -18.79 7.04 -20.64
N ASP A 89 -18.60 8.05 -21.49
CA ASP A 89 -17.32 8.35 -22.11
C ASP A 89 -16.29 8.84 -21.09
N THR A 90 -16.70 9.71 -20.16
CA THR A 90 -15.82 10.19 -19.08
C THR A 90 -15.45 9.07 -18.09
N PHE A 91 -16.39 8.20 -17.74
CA PHE A 91 -16.10 7.04 -16.87
C PHE A 91 -15.12 6.05 -17.54
N SER A 92 -15.34 5.74 -18.81
CA SER A 92 -14.45 4.84 -19.58
C SER A 92 -13.05 5.42 -19.72
N ALA A 93 -12.94 6.74 -19.91
CA ALA A 93 -11.66 7.44 -19.96
C ALA A 93 -10.90 7.39 -18.61
N ILE A 94 -11.60 7.57 -17.49
CA ILE A 94 -11.01 7.46 -16.14
C ILE A 94 -10.52 6.03 -15.88
N GLN A 95 -11.31 5.02 -16.26
CA GLN A 95 -10.92 3.63 -16.11
C GLN A 95 -9.68 3.30 -16.94
N ALA A 96 -9.63 3.76 -18.19
CA ALA A 96 -8.48 3.55 -19.07
C ALA A 96 -7.21 4.24 -18.54
N ASP A 97 -7.31 5.47 -18.03
CA ASP A 97 -6.20 6.20 -17.41
C ASP A 97 -5.70 5.50 -16.14
N ASN A 98 -6.61 5.02 -15.29
CA ASN A 98 -6.22 4.26 -14.10
C ASN A 98 -5.49 2.96 -14.46
N ILE A 99 -5.98 2.20 -15.45
CA ILE A 99 -5.30 0.97 -15.91
C ILE A 99 -3.91 1.30 -16.47
N ALA A 100 -3.79 2.36 -17.27
CA ALA A 100 -2.48 2.77 -17.80
C ALA A 100 -1.49 3.09 -16.67
N ARG A 101 -1.91 3.88 -15.67
CA ARG A 101 -1.08 4.19 -14.49
C ARG A 101 -0.71 2.95 -13.70
N THR A 102 -1.65 2.01 -13.53
CA THR A 102 -1.39 0.75 -12.84
C THR A 102 -0.35 -0.06 -13.59
N ILE A 103 -0.42 -0.15 -14.92
CA ILE A 103 0.59 -0.84 -15.72
C ILE A 103 1.96 -0.18 -15.56
N ASP A 104 2.03 1.14 -15.73
CA ASP A 104 3.28 1.88 -15.67
C ASP A 104 3.96 1.71 -14.31
N LYS A 105 3.20 1.77 -13.21
CA LYS A 105 3.74 1.56 -11.86
C LYS A 105 4.10 0.10 -11.60
N LYS A 106 3.17 -0.81 -11.83
CA LYS A 106 3.32 -2.25 -11.49
C LYS A 106 4.48 -2.88 -12.25
N TYR A 107 4.62 -2.51 -13.52
CA TYR A 107 5.62 -3.08 -14.42
C TYR A 107 6.78 -2.13 -14.66
N GLN A 108 6.95 -1.03 -13.89
CA GLN A 108 8.02 -0.04 -14.12
C GLN A 108 9.42 -0.69 -14.23
N PHE A 109 9.71 -1.67 -13.37
CA PHE A 109 11.00 -2.35 -13.33
C PHE A 109 11.20 -3.34 -14.47
N LEU A 110 10.11 -3.87 -15.02
CA LEU A 110 10.14 -4.67 -16.25
C LEU A 110 10.37 -3.71 -17.42
N LEU A 111 9.43 -2.79 -17.64
CA LEU A 111 9.39 -1.87 -18.78
C LEU A 111 10.65 -1.01 -18.92
N GLY A 112 11.23 -0.56 -17.81
CA GLY A 112 12.47 0.23 -17.82
C GLY A 112 13.73 -0.54 -18.25
N SER A 113 13.69 -1.88 -18.24
CA SER A 113 14.82 -2.74 -18.61
C SER A 113 14.69 -3.42 -19.98
N LEU A 114 13.51 -3.34 -20.61
CA LEU A 114 13.23 -4.01 -21.86
C LEU A 114 13.98 -3.37 -23.03
N SER A 115 14.52 -4.22 -23.91
CA SER A 115 15.05 -3.81 -25.21
C SER A 115 14.23 -4.46 -26.32
N LEU A 116 12.94 -4.10 -26.38
CA LEU A 116 12.00 -4.60 -27.39
C LEU A 116 11.95 -3.66 -28.59
N SER A 117 11.52 -4.18 -29.75
CA SER A 117 11.13 -3.33 -30.87
C SER A 117 9.93 -2.46 -30.47
N SER A 118 9.75 -1.29 -31.09
CA SER A 118 8.59 -0.44 -30.79
C SER A 118 7.25 -1.16 -31.01
N GLN A 119 7.20 -2.09 -31.97
CA GLN A 119 6.03 -2.92 -32.23
C GLN A 119 5.77 -3.91 -31.09
N ASP A 120 6.80 -4.62 -30.62
CA ASP A 120 6.67 -5.59 -29.54
C ASP A 120 6.39 -4.91 -28.19
N GLN A 121 6.97 -3.72 -27.97
CA GLN A 121 6.67 -2.90 -26.80
C GLN A 121 5.20 -2.47 -26.79
N HIS A 122 4.64 -2.01 -27.92
CA HIS A 122 3.23 -1.69 -28.02
C HIS A 122 2.35 -2.91 -27.73
N LYS A 123 2.69 -4.05 -28.35
CA LYS A 123 1.96 -5.31 -28.16
C LYS A 123 2.00 -5.78 -26.70
N LEU A 124 3.15 -5.64 -26.03
CA LEU A 124 3.28 -5.95 -24.60
C LEU A 124 2.38 -5.04 -23.75
N HIS A 125 2.38 -3.73 -23.99
CA HIS A 125 1.50 -2.80 -23.27
C HIS A 125 0.01 -3.13 -23.49
N GLU A 126 -0.38 -3.53 -24.70
CA GLU A 126 -1.76 -3.98 -24.97
C GLU A 126 -2.12 -5.25 -24.19
N LEU A 127 -1.23 -6.24 -24.16
CA LEU A 127 -1.44 -7.47 -23.40
C LEU A 127 -1.52 -7.21 -21.89
N LEU A 128 -0.65 -6.36 -21.35
CA LEU A 128 -0.70 -5.96 -19.93
C LEU A 128 -2.00 -5.22 -19.62
N ARG A 129 -2.47 -4.36 -20.53
CA ARG A 129 -3.76 -3.68 -20.39
C ARG A 129 -4.93 -4.66 -20.38
N GLU A 130 -4.95 -5.60 -21.31
CA GLU A 130 -5.98 -6.64 -21.38
C GLU A 130 -6.01 -7.47 -20.10
N ARG A 131 -4.83 -7.85 -19.57
CA ARG A 131 -4.69 -8.58 -18.31
C ARG A 131 -5.30 -7.83 -17.13
N GLU A 132 -4.91 -6.57 -16.93
CA GLU A 132 -5.42 -5.77 -15.80
C GLU A 132 -6.90 -5.43 -15.97
N GLN A 133 -7.42 -5.32 -17.20
CA GLN A 133 -8.86 -5.21 -17.47
C GLN A 133 -9.63 -6.45 -17.02
N ILE A 134 -9.12 -7.65 -17.32
CA ILE A 134 -9.76 -8.91 -16.91
C ILE A 134 -9.73 -9.08 -15.40
N LEU A 135 -8.59 -8.76 -14.74
CA LEU A 135 -8.51 -8.76 -13.27
C LEU A 135 -9.46 -7.74 -12.64
N GLY A 136 -9.66 -6.60 -13.30
CA GLY A 136 -10.61 -5.57 -12.88
C GLY A 136 -12.08 -5.83 -13.25
N SER A 137 -12.39 -6.91 -13.99
CA SER A 137 -13.76 -7.21 -14.39
C SER A 137 -14.47 -8.05 -13.33
N ASN A 138 -15.59 -7.55 -12.78
CA ASN A 138 -16.42 -8.34 -11.86
C ASN A 138 -17.25 -9.32 -12.69
N SER A 139 -16.82 -10.58 -12.71
CA SER A 139 -17.47 -11.66 -13.45
C SER A 139 -18.67 -12.30 -12.70
N VAL A 140 -18.94 -11.83 -11.48
CA VAL A 140 -19.94 -12.40 -10.55
C VAL A 140 -20.86 -11.30 -9.99
N GLY A 141 -22.17 -11.50 -10.14
CA GLY A 141 -23.20 -10.59 -9.60
C GLY A 141 -23.88 -11.16 -8.35
N TYR A 142 -24.67 -10.32 -7.67
CA TYR A 142 -25.39 -10.68 -6.43
C TYR A 142 -26.38 -11.87 -6.60
N PHE A 143 -26.77 -12.17 -7.84
CA PHE A 143 -27.71 -13.26 -8.18
C PHE A 143 -27.05 -14.43 -8.92
N SER A 144 -25.72 -14.51 -8.96
CA SER A 144 -25.03 -15.63 -9.60
C SER A 144 -25.17 -16.90 -8.75
N SER A 145 -25.51 -18.02 -9.38
CA SER A 145 -25.46 -19.33 -8.73
C SER A 145 -24.00 -19.74 -8.45
N PRO A 146 -23.73 -20.65 -7.50
CA PRO A 146 -22.39 -21.20 -7.29
C PRO A 146 -21.77 -21.75 -8.58
N GLU A 147 -22.57 -22.40 -9.44
CA GLU A 147 -22.10 -22.92 -10.72
C GLU A 147 -21.72 -21.82 -11.71
N ASP A 148 -22.48 -20.71 -11.74
CA ASP A 148 -22.15 -19.54 -12.58
C ASP A 148 -20.87 -18.86 -12.10
N ILE A 149 -20.68 -18.79 -10.78
CA ILE A 149 -19.46 -18.25 -10.16
C ILE A 149 -18.25 -19.09 -10.56
N ASP A 150 -18.32 -20.41 -10.39
CA ASP A 150 -17.23 -21.31 -10.74
C ASP A 150 -16.90 -21.25 -12.24
N LYS A 151 -17.92 -21.16 -13.09
CA LYS A 151 -17.72 -21.02 -14.54
C LYS A 151 -17.05 -19.70 -14.89
N ALA A 152 -17.52 -18.59 -14.29
CA ALA A 152 -16.94 -17.27 -14.50
C ALA A 152 -15.47 -17.21 -14.05
N ILE A 153 -15.15 -17.79 -12.90
CA ILE A 153 -13.77 -17.89 -12.38
C ILE A 153 -12.90 -18.69 -13.35
N ARG A 154 -13.37 -19.87 -13.82
CA ARG A 154 -12.61 -20.69 -14.79
C ARG A 154 -12.33 -19.93 -16.09
N GLN A 155 -13.34 -19.28 -16.65
CA GLN A 155 -13.18 -18.50 -17.89
C GLN A 155 -12.20 -17.33 -17.71
N GLN A 156 -12.25 -16.66 -16.57
CA GLN A 156 -11.31 -15.61 -16.23
C GLN A 156 -9.88 -16.14 -16.13
N GLN A 157 -9.68 -17.27 -15.44
CA GLN A 157 -8.36 -17.93 -15.31
C GLN A 157 -7.80 -18.38 -16.67
N GLU A 158 -8.64 -18.95 -17.54
CA GLU A 158 -8.24 -19.35 -18.90
C GLU A 158 -7.81 -18.15 -19.74
N ALA A 159 -8.56 -17.05 -19.70
CA ALA A 159 -8.21 -15.83 -20.43
C ALA A 159 -6.91 -15.20 -19.90
N LEU A 160 -6.71 -15.18 -18.58
CA LEU A 160 -5.45 -14.70 -17.98
C LEU A 160 -4.27 -15.59 -18.38
N ALA A 161 -4.45 -16.92 -18.40
CA ALA A 161 -3.40 -17.85 -18.80
C ALA A 161 -3.00 -17.68 -20.28
N ASP A 162 -3.95 -17.44 -21.19
CA ASP A 162 -3.66 -17.14 -22.60
C ASP A 162 -2.85 -15.85 -22.75
N ILE A 163 -3.25 -14.79 -22.05
CA ILE A 163 -2.53 -13.51 -22.08
C ILE A 163 -1.13 -13.66 -21.48
N ASP A 164 -0.99 -14.32 -20.33
CA ASP A 164 0.29 -14.60 -19.71
C ASP A 164 1.20 -15.36 -20.68
N TYR A 165 0.67 -16.41 -21.35
CA TYR A 165 1.42 -17.13 -22.37
C TYR A 165 1.89 -16.21 -23.49
N ARG A 166 1.00 -15.39 -24.07
CA ARG A 166 1.34 -14.43 -25.14
C ARG A 166 2.38 -13.40 -24.70
N ILE A 167 2.36 -12.95 -23.44
CA ILE A 167 3.37 -12.06 -22.86
C ILE A 167 4.72 -12.78 -22.80
N THR A 168 4.77 -14.02 -22.29
CA THR A 168 6.04 -14.76 -22.19
C THR A 168 6.72 -14.98 -23.54
N GLN A 169 5.95 -15.08 -24.64
CA GLN A 169 6.50 -15.20 -25.99
C GLN A 169 7.19 -13.92 -26.50
N LEU A 170 6.93 -12.76 -25.89
CA LEU A 170 7.57 -11.49 -26.25
C LEU A 170 8.83 -11.21 -25.42
N LEU A 171 9.05 -11.95 -24.35
CA LEU A 171 10.05 -11.66 -23.33
C LEU A 171 11.20 -12.68 -23.38
N ARG A 172 12.41 -12.22 -23.07
CA ARG A 172 13.57 -13.07 -22.80
C ARG A 172 13.42 -13.80 -21.47
N PRO A 173 14.15 -14.91 -21.21
CA PRO A 173 14.00 -15.69 -19.99
C PRO A 173 14.10 -14.89 -18.67
N ASP A 174 15.04 -13.96 -18.57
CA ASP A 174 15.19 -13.11 -17.37
C ASP A 174 14.06 -12.07 -17.24
N GLU A 175 13.53 -11.59 -18.36
CA GLU A 175 12.38 -10.69 -18.44
C GLU A 175 11.09 -11.42 -18.06
N VAL A 176 10.93 -12.68 -18.49
CA VAL A 176 9.83 -13.58 -18.08
C VAL A 176 9.85 -13.80 -16.58
N LYS A 177 11.02 -14.08 -15.98
CA LYS A 177 11.12 -14.25 -14.53
C LYS A 177 10.67 -12.99 -13.80
N THR A 178 11.10 -11.82 -14.26
CA THR A 178 10.70 -10.54 -13.66
C THR A 178 9.20 -10.29 -13.82
N TYR A 179 8.64 -10.59 -15.00
CA TYR A 179 7.20 -10.52 -15.25
C TYR A 179 6.39 -11.40 -14.29
N GLU A 180 6.78 -12.67 -14.15
CA GLU A 180 6.10 -13.63 -13.26
C GLU A 180 6.12 -13.19 -11.80
N LEU A 181 7.17 -12.51 -11.35
CA LEU A 181 7.22 -11.92 -10.01
C LEU A 181 6.27 -10.73 -9.87
N LEU A 182 6.19 -9.86 -10.89
CA LEU A 182 5.45 -8.59 -10.81
C LEU A 182 3.96 -8.71 -11.11
N LYS A 183 3.54 -9.68 -11.92
CA LYS A 183 2.18 -9.76 -12.45
C LYS A 183 1.10 -9.86 -11.36
N ASP A 184 1.44 -10.39 -10.19
CA ASP A 184 0.52 -10.51 -9.04
C ASP A 184 1.05 -9.81 -7.78
N SER A 185 1.98 -8.84 -7.94
CA SER A 185 2.68 -8.19 -6.83
C SER A 185 2.04 -6.89 -6.32
N SER A 186 0.80 -6.56 -6.70
CA SER A 186 0.22 -5.25 -6.35
C SER A 186 0.17 -5.04 -4.82
N TYR A 187 -0.14 -6.07 -4.05
CA TYR A 187 -0.13 -5.92 -2.60
C TYR A 187 1.27 -5.68 -2.04
N GLU A 188 2.27 -6.44 -2.50
CA GLU A 188 3.67 -6.28 -2.05
C GLU A 188 4.25 -4.92 -2.44
N GLN A 189 3.99 -4.45 -3.65
CA GLN A 189 4.44 -3.13 -4.09
C GLN A 189 3.85 -2.01 -3.22
N TYR A 190 2.58 -2.13 -2.83
CA TYR A 190 1.98 -1.21 -1.88
C TYR A 190 2.67 -1.25 -0.51
N GLN A 191 2.84 -2.44 0.08
CA GLN A 191 3.53 -2.60 1.36
C GLN A 191 4.94 -1.99 1.33
N MET A 192 5.70 -2.25 0.26
CA MET A 192 7.05 -1.71 0.13
C MET A 192 7.04 -0.19 -0.02
N ASN A 193 6.08 0.38 -0.76
CA ASN A 193 5.94 1.84 -0.87
C ASN A 193 5.55 2.49 0.45
N ASP A 194 4.65 1.89 1.22
CA ASP A 194 4.30 2.34 2.57
C ASP A 194 5.53 2.32 3.49
N PHE A 195 6.30 1.22 3.49
CA PHE A 195 7.57 1.16 4.20
C PHE A 195 8.54 2.27 3.79
N TYR A 196 8.72 2.51 2.48
CA TYR A 196 9.60 3.58 1.99
C TYR A 196 9.12 4.97 2.42
N ASN A 197 7.80 5.17 2.47
CA ASN A 197 7.20 6.41 2.96
C ASN A 197 7.45 6.65 4.45
N GLN A 198 7.55 5.58 5.25
CA GLN A 198 7.84 5.63 6.70
C GLN A 198 9.32 5.87 7.01
N LEU A 199 10.24 5.48 6.12
CA LEU A 199 11.67 5.78 6.27
C LEU A 199 11.99 7.28 6.21
N GLY A 200 11.14 8.06 5.53
CA GLY A 200 11.33 9.50 5.31
C GLY A 200 12.51 9.85 4.40
N ASP A 201 12.72 11.14 4.16
CA ASP A 201 13.68 11.62 3.15
C ASP A 201 15.16 11.36 3.54
N VAL A 202 15.47 11.43 4.84
CA VAL A 202 16.84 11.30 5.38
C VAL A 202 17.36 9.86 5.27
N SER A 203 16.46 8.87 5.24
CA SER A 203 16.80 7.45 5.08
C SER A 203 16.31 6.87 3.74
N SER A 204 16.12 7.73 2.74
CA SER A 204 15.56 7.32 1.45
C SER A 204 16.44 6.32 0.71
N LEU A 205 15.80 5.29 0.14
CA LEU A 205 16.45 4.26 -0.66
C LEU A 205 16.50 4.67 -2.13
N THR A 206 17.64 4.39 -2.79
CA THR A 206 17.77 4.52 -4.24
C THR A 206 16.80 3.57 -4.96
N GLU A 207 16.42 3.92 -6.19
CA GLU A 207 15.51 3.10 -6.99
C GLU A 207 16.02 1.67 -7.18
N ASP A 208 17.31 1.48 -7.42
CA ASP A 208 17.94 0.16 -7.53
C ASP A 208 17.80 -0.68 -6.26
N LYS A 209 17.95 -0.05 -5.08
CA LYS A 209 17.75 -0.74 -3.80
C LYS A 209 16.28 -1.10 -3.59
N ARG A 210 15.36 -0.21 -3.93
CA ARG A 210 13.91 -0.48 -3.87
C ARG A 210 13.52 -1.65 -4.78
N ARG A 211 14.00 -1.63 -6.03
CA ARG A 211 13.82 -2.72 -6.99
C ARG A 211 14.34 -4.05 -6.44
N THR A 212 15.57 -4.04 -5.93
CA THR A 212 16.23 -5.26 -5.39
C THR A 212 15.46 -5.82 -4.20
N LEU A 213 15.04 -4.98 -3.25
CA LEU A 213 14.25 -5.41 -2.09
C LEU A 213 12.91 -6.01 -2.52
N LEU A 214 12.18 -5.35 -3.42
CA LEU A 214 10.91 -5.84 -3.92
C LEU A 214 11.07 -7.20 -4.61
N LEU A 215 12.00 -7.32 -5.56
CA LEU A 215 12.21 -8.57 -6.30
C LEU A 215 12.63 -9.71 -5.37
N ASN A 216 13.51 -9.45 -4.42
CA ASN A 216 13.90 -10.44 -3.40
C ASN A 216 12.69 -10.89 -2.58
N LYS A 217 11.86 -9.96 -2.10
CA LYS A 217 10.62 -10.28 -1.35
C LYS A 217 9.70 -11.16 -2.18
N LEU A 218 9.48 -10.82 -3.45
CA LEU A 218 8.62 -11.56 -4.36
C LEU A 218 9.14 -12.97 -4.66
N GLU A 219 10.45 -13.11 -4.85
CA GLU A 219 11.07 -14.42 -5.05
C GLU A 219 10.89 -15.32 -3.82
N GLN A 220 11.14 -14.80 -2.63
CA GLN A 220 10.94 -15.58 -1.41
C GLN A 220 9.46 -15.90 -1.15
N LYS A 221 8.54 -14.96 -1.44
CA LYS A 221 7.09 -15.20 -1.37
C LYS A 221 6.66 -16.29 -2.35
N GLN A 222 7.18 -16.30 -3.58
CA GLN A 222 6.84 -17.32 -4.57
C GLN A 222 7.30 -18.72 -4.11
N ALA A 223 8.51 -18.81 -3.56
CA ALA A 223 9.03 -20.05 -2.98
C ALA A 223 8.16 -20.55 -1.82
N PHE A 224 7.74 -19.64 -0.92
CA PHE A 224 6.83 -19.94 0.17
C PHE A 224 5.46 -20.42 -0.31
N ASN A 225 4.85 -19.72 -1.28
CA ASN A 225 3.55 -20.08 -1.84
C ASN A 225 3.55 -21.48 -2.45
N LYS A 226 4.63 -21.86 -3.16
CA LYS A 226 4.78 -23.21 -3.69
C LYS A 226 4.80 -24.28 -2.59
N GLN A 227 5.47 -23.99 -1.47
CA GLN A 227 5.49 -24.89 -0.31
C GLN A 227 4.10 -24.97 0.37
N LEU A 228 3.40 -23.84 0.45
CA LEU A 228 2.04 -23.77 1.00
C LEU A 228 1.01 -24.50 0.13
N GLU A 229 1.13 -24.46 -1.19
CA GLU A 229 0.20 -25.17 -2.08
C GLU A 229 0.21 -26.69 -1.80
N ILE A 230 1.42 -27.24 -1.63
CA ILE A 230 1.63 -28.65 -1.28
C ILE A 230 1.11 -28.94 0.14
N THR A 231 1.43 -28.08 1.11
CA THR A 231 1.17 -28.34 2.52
C THR A 231 -0.28 -28.04 2.92
N GLY A 232 -0.88 -26.99 2.37
CA GLY A 232 -2.21 -26.48 2.74
C GLY A 232 -3.34 -27.46 2.39
N THR A 233 -3.25 -28.13 1.24
CA THR A 233 -4.22 -29.18 0.87
C THR A 233 -4.14 -30.39 1.80
N ALA A 234 -2.95 -30.71 2.30
CA ALA A 234 -2.73 -31.77 3.29
C ALA A 234 -3.28 -31.35 4.67
N ILE A 235 -3.01 -30.11 5.12
CA ILE A 235 -3.51 -29.59 6.41
C ILE A 235 -5.04 -29.67 6.51
N ASN A 236 -5.75 -29.32 5.43
CA ASN A 236 -7.22 -29.36 5.42
C ASN A 236 -7.82 -30.77 5.53
N LYS A 237 -7.04 -31.80 5.19
CA LYS A 237 -7.46 -33.21 5.22
C LYS A 237 -6.92 -33.98 6.44
N ALA A 238 -5.90 -33.44 7.10
CA ALA A 238 -5.23 -34.08 8.23
C ALA A 238 -5.98 -33.90 9.55
N HIS A 239 -5.77 -34.82 10.49
CA HIS A 239 -6.36 -34.79 11.83
C HIS A 239 -5.31 -35.12 12.91
N GLY A 240 -5.60 -34.74 14.15
CA GLY A 240 -4.75 -35.09 15.31
C GLY A 240 -3.30 -34.61 15.17
N GLU A 241 -2.36 -35.51 15.44
CA GLU A 241 -0.91 -35.23 15.44
C GLU A 241 -0.37 -34.89 14.04
N GLU A 242 -0.93 -35.48 12.99
CA GLU A 242 -0.53 -35.19 11.60
C GLU A 242 -0.83 -33.73 11.24
N LYS A 243 -2.00 -33.22 11.63
CA LYS A 243 -2.36 -31.81 11.41
C LYS A 243 -1.39 -30.89 12.15
N GLN A 244 -1.03 -31.20 13.39
CA GLN A 244 -0.08 -30.40 14.18
C GLN A 244 1.33 -30.39 13.58
N TYR A 245 1.79 -31.53 13.07
CA TYR A 245 3.05 -31.62 12.36
C TYR A 245 3.05 -30.74 11.10
N LEU A 246 1.99 -30.82 10.27
CA LEU A 246 1.88 -30.01 9.05
C LEU A 246 1.77 -28.51 9.34
N LEU A 247 1.07 -28.11 10.41
CA LEU A 247 1.03 -26.72 10.87
C LEU A 247 2.41 -26.21 11.27
N THR A 248 3.20 -27.06 11.95
CA THR A 248 4.59 -26.73 12.32
C THR A 248 5.46 -26.55 11.07
N GLN A 249 5.31 -27.42 10.07
CA GLN A 249 6.02 -27.29 8.79
C GLN A 249 5.64 -26.01 8.05
N ALA A 250 4.35 -25.65 8.02
CA ALA A 250 3.89 -24.42 7.40
C ALA A 250 4.42 -23.17 8.12
N HIS A 251 4.45 -23.20 9.46
CA HIS A 251 5.03 -22.12 10.25
C HIS A 251 6.54 -21.97 10.01
N GLN A 252 7.26 -23.09 9.93
CA GLN A 252 8.69 -23.08 9.61
C GLN A 252 8.93 -22.50 8.20
N ALA A 253 8.12 -22.86 7.21
CA ALA A 253 8.24 -22.31 5.87
C ALA A 253 8.03 -20.79 5.84
N LEU A 254 7.10 -20.28 6.66
CA LEU A 254 6.88 -18.84 6.82
C LEU A 254 8.07 -18.15 7.50
N HIS A 255 8.67 -18.81 8.50
CA HIS A 255 9.89 -18.34 9.15
C HIS A 255 11.08 -18.30 8.18
N ASP A 256 11.25 -19.34 7.37
CA ASP A 256 12.30 -19.42 6.35
C ASP A 256 12.12 -18.33 5.29
N TYR A 257 10.89 -18.03 4.87
CA TYR A 257 10.58 -16.89 4.01
C TYR A 257 11.09 -15.59 4.65
N LYS A 258 10.67 -15.29 5.88
CA LYS A 258 11.08 -14.07 6.59
C LYS A 258 12.59 -13.95 6.69
N ASP A 259 13.26 -15.00 7.17
CA ASP A 259 14.69 -14.99 7.43
C ASP A 259 15.50 -14.84 6.14
N ASN A 260 15.09 -15.52 5.07
CA ASN A 260 15.76 -15.40 3.78
C ASN A 260 15.61 -14.00 3.19
N TYR A 261 14.42 -13.42 3.28
CA TYR A 261 14.19 -12.05 2.82
C TYR A 261 15.00 -11.04 3.63
N LEU A 262 14.93 -11.08 4.96
CA LEU A 262 15.66 -10.15 5.83
C LEU A 262 17.17 -10.28 5.68
N ARG A 263 17.69 -11.51 5.52
CA ARG A 263 19.11 -11.74 5.27
C ARG A 263 19.58 -11.04 3.98
N GLN A 264 18.83 -11.16 2.90
CA GLN A 264 19.14 -10.48 1.63
C GLN A 264 18.98 -8.96 1.75
N ALA A 265 17.95 -8.49 2.46
CA ALA A 265 17.73 -7.07 2.68
C ALA A 265 18.87 -6.41 3.46
N ARG A 266 19.48 -7.13 4.42
CA ARG A 266 20.62 -6.64 5.20
C ARG A 266 21.84 -6.27 4.36
N GLU A 267 22.01 -6.90 3.19
CA GLU A 267 23.11 -6.57 2.26
C GLU A 267 22.87 -5.24 1.53
N GLN A 268 21.62 -4.78 1.46
CA GLN A 268 21.20 -3.59 0.71
C GLN A 268 20.96 -2.36 1.60
N LEU A 269 20.74 -2.57 2.89
CA LEU A 269 20.27 -1.56 3.83
C LEU A 269 21.35 -1.13 4.82
N THR A 270 21.30 0.12 5.30
CA THR A 270 22.06 0.49 6.51
C THR A 270 21.48 -0.22 7.74
N PRO A 271 22.23 -0.32 8.87
CA PRO A 271 21.72 -0.92 10.09
C PRO A 271 20.37 -0.33 10.54
N GLU A 272 20.22 1.00 10.47
CA GLU A 272 19.00 1.69 10.89
C GLU A 272 17.83 1.37 9.95
N GLN A 273 18.06 1.37 8.63
CA GLN A 273 17.04 1.00 7.64
C GLN A 273 16.63 -0.47 7.79
N PHE A 274 17.58 -1.35 8.09
CA PHE A 274 17.34 -2.77 8.29
C PHE A 274 16.52 -3.03 9.55
N ASP A 275 16.83 -2.37 10.67
CA ASP A 275 16.06 -2.51 11.91
C ASP A 275 14.60 -2.06 11.70
N ARG A 276 14.38 -0.96 10.97
CA ARG A 276 13.04 -0.50 10.58
C ARG A 276 12.31 -1.51 9.71
N LEU A 277 12.98 -2.07 8.69
CA LEU A 277 12.38 -3.10 7.83
C LEU A 277 12.02 -4.35 8.64
N ARG A 278 12.89 -4.80 9.54
CA ARG A 278 12.64 -5.96 10.40
C ARG A 278 11.40 -5.77 11.26
N GLU A 279 11.25 -4.60 11.89
CA GLU A 279 10.06 -4.27 12.69
C GLU A 279 8.79 -4.23 11.84
N TYR A 280 8.86 -3.57 10.67
CA TYR A 280 7.75 -3.49 9.72
C TYR A 280 7.28 -4.87 9.26
N GLU A 281 8.22 -5.71 8.81
CA GLU A 281 7.90 -7.05 8.29
C GLU A 281 7.42 -7.99 9.40
N GLN A 282 7.93 -7.90 10.63
CA GLN A 282 7.50 -8.77 11.72
C GLN A 282 5.98 -8.70 11.92
N GLN A 283 5.39 -7.50 11.84
CA GLN A 283 3.92 -7.34 11.93
C GLN A 283 3.21 -8.06 10.78
N HIS A 284 3.67 -7.88 9.55
CA HIS A 284 3.07 -8.53 8.36
C HIS A 284 3.18 -10.06 8.41
N PHE A 285 4.32 -10.60 8.85
CA PHE A 285 4.50 -12.04 8.97
C PHE A 285 3.58 -12.64 10.05
N ASP A 286 3.37 -11.93 11.16
CA ASP A 286 2.43 -12.35 12.20
C ASP A 286 0.99 -12.33 11.66
N GLU A 287 0.60 -11.31 10.89
CA GLU A 287 -0.70 -11.24 10.21
C GLU A 287 -0.92 -12.39 9.22
N ILE A 288 0.09 -12.71 8.39
CA ILE A 288 0.05 -13.85 7.48
C ILE A 288 -0.18 -15.15 8.27
N TRP A 289 0.54 -15.34 9.38
CA TRP A 289 0.38 -16.54 10.20
C TRP A 289 -1.04 -16.66 10.78
N GLN A 290 -1.59 -15.57 11.31
CA GLN A 290 -2.96 -15.58 11.84
C GLN A 290 -3.99 -15.85 10.74
N SER A 291 -3.81 -15.27 9.55
CA SER A 291 -4.68 -15.51 8.40
C SER A 291 -4.66 -16.98 7.97
N LEU A 292 -3.47 -17.60 7.90
CA LEU A 292 -3.31 -19.01 7.56
C LEU A 292 -3.98 -19.93 8.58
N LYS A 293 -3.75 -19.70 9.88
CA LYS A 293 -4.41 -20.46 10.95
C LYS A 293 -5.93 -20.38 10.88
N ALA A 294 -6.47 -19.17 10.69
CA ALA A 294 -7.90 -18.95 10.52
C ALA A 294 -8.45 -19.71 9.30
N GLY A 295 -7.74 -19.68 8.17
CA GLY A 295 -8.08 -20.43 6.97
C GLY A 295 -8.10 -21.95 7.15
N TRP A 296 -7.29 -22.47 8.07
CA TRP A 296 -7.24 -23.91 8.40
C TRP A 296 -8.12 -24.32 9.59
N GLY A 297 -8.90 -23.38 10.14
CA GLY A 297 -9.77 -23.61 11.30
C GLY A 297 -8.99 -23.98 12.55
N VAL A 298 -7.86 -23.32 12.79
CA VAL A 298 -7.02 -23.50 13.98
C VAL A 298 -7.03 -22.19 14.76
N GLU A 299 -7.46 -22.23 16.03
CA GLU A 299 -7.39 -21.09 16.96
C GLU A 299 -5.99 -21.00 17.58
#